data_AF-A0A810NB56-F1
#
_entry.id   AF-A0A810NB56-F1
#
_cell.length_a   1.000
_cell.length_b   1.000
_cell.length_c   1.000
_cell.angle_alpha   90.00
_cell.angle_beta   90.00
_cell.angle_gamma   90.00
#
_symmetry.space_group_name_H-M   'P 1'
#
loop_
_entity.id
_entity.type
_entity.pdbx_description
1 polymer ?
#
loop_
_entity_poly.entity_id
_entity_poly.type
_entity_poly.pdbx_seq_one_letter_code
_entity_poly.pdbx_strand_id
1 'polypeptide(L)'
;MRPIVTDEFWAAGIQIVSAAAANAVPVAEFTFAQVTLALKHAHRFERAVRRLGRFPSQPAAPGTFGSTVGILSLGLIGRLVAQRLSTLDVRVLAADPYSVGWW
;
A
#
# COMPACT_ATOMS: atom_id res chain seq x y z
N MET A 1 -3.02 -4.88 19.08
CA MET A 1 -2.91 -4.19 20.38
C MET A 1 -2.69 -5.16 21.53
N ARG A 2 -3.36 -6.32 21.57
CA ARG A 2 -3.07 -7.39 22.54
C ARG A 2 -1.58 -7.75 22.73
N PRO A 3 -0.70 -7.75 21.70
CA PRO A 3 0.72 -8.06 21.93
C PRO A 3 1.55 -6.90 22.51
N ILE A 4 0.99 -5.70 22.65
CA ILE A 4 1.72 -4.47 23.03
C ILE A 4 1.64 -4.23 24.54
N VAL A 5 0.65 -4.81 25.22
CA VAL A 5 0.40 -4.64 26.65
C VAL A 5 0.10 -5.99 27.30
N THR A 6 0.38 -6.13 28.59
CA THR A 6 0.23 -7.39 29.34
C THR A 6 -1.19 -7.56 29.90
N ASP A 7 -1.49 -8.74 30.46
CA ASP A 7 -2.78 -9.01 31.10
C ASP A 7 -2.98 -8.14 32.36
N GLU A 8 -1.90 -7.82 33.08
CA GLU A 8 -1.93 -6.92 34.24
C GLU A 8 -2.36 -5.50 33.86
N PHE A 9 -2.00 -5.01 32.67
CA PHE A 9 -2.46 -3.72 32.15
C PHE A 9 -3.98 -3.68 32.01
N TRP A 10 -4.57 -4.77 31.49
CA TRP A 10 -6.01 -4.91 31.35
C TRP A 10 -6.71 -5.07 32.70
N ALA A 11 -6.13 -5.86 33.61
CA ALA A 11 -6.64 -6.04 34.97
C ALA A 11 -6.67 -4.73 35.77
N ALA A 12 -5.72 -3.82 35.50
CA ALA A 12 -5.67 -2.49 36.08
C ALA A 12 -6.69 -1.49 35.47
N GLY A 13 -7.47 -1.89 34.47
CA GLY A 13 -8.51 -1.05 33.86
C GLY A 13 -7.97 0.16 33.09
N ILE A 14 -6.73 0.11 32.61
CA ILE A 14 -6.08 1.24 31.94
C ILE A 14 -6.61 1.36 30.50
N GLN A 15 -7.05 2.56 30.11
CA GLN A 15 -7.54 2.83 28.76
C GLN A 15 -6.39 2.93 27.75
N ILE A 16 -6.54 2.24 26.62
CA ILE A 16 -5.69 2.41 25.43
C ILE A 16 -6.51 2.97 24.27
N VAL A 17 -5.93 3.92 23.54
CA VAL A 17 -6.54 4.54 22.37
C VAL A 17 -5.63 4.40 21.15
N SER A 18 -6.21 4.53 19.96
CA SER A 18 -5.49 4.45 18.69
C SER A 18 -5.91 5.56 17.74
N ALA A 19 -4.94 6.19 17.09
CA ALA A 19 -5.18 7.11 15.97
C ALA A 19 -5.18 6.39 14.61
N ALA A 20 -5.40 5.07 14.58
CA ALA A 20 -5.35 4.26 13.35
C ALA A 20 -6.22 4.83 12.23
N ALA A 21 -7.40 5.37 12.57
CA ALA A 21 -8.28 5.98 11.58
C ALA A 21 -7.68 7.23 10.93
N ALA A 22 -7.15 8.16 11.73
CA ALA A 22 -6.53 9.38 11.24
C ALA A 22 -5.28 9.08 10.39
N ASN A 23 -4.44 8.13 10.84
CA ASN A 23 -3.21 7.77 10.14
C ASN A 23 -3.44 6.95 8.86
N ALA A 24 -4.61 6.32 8.69
CA ALA A 24 -4.87 5.49 7.52
C ALA A 24 -4.90 6.28 6.21
N VAL A 25 -5.35 7.53 6.24
CA VAL A 25 -5.43 8.41 5.06
C VAL A 25 -4.04 8.70 4.46
N PRO A 26 -3.08 9.28 5.20
CA PRO A 26 -1.75 9.56 4.64
C PRO A 26 -0.99 8.28 4.27
N VAL A 27 -1.20 7.17 5.00
CA VAL A 27 -0.60 5.88 4.64
C VAL A 27 -1.15 5.36 3.31
N ALA A 28 -2.45 5.49 3.07
CA ALA A 28 -3.07 5.11 1.80
C ALA A 28 -2.57 5.99 0.64
N GLU A 29 -2.39 7.29 0.86
CA GLU A 29 -1.85 8.22 -0.15
C GLU A 29 -0.41 7.90 -0.51
N PHE A 30 0.44 7.71 0.50
CA PHE A 30 1.81 7.28 0.30
C PHE A 30 1.87 5.95 -0.47
N THR A 31 1.06 4.97 -0.07
CA THR A 31 1.02 3.64 -0.71
C THR A 31 0.58 3.75 -2.18
N PHE A 32 -0.47 4.52 -2.47
CA PHE A 32 -0.95 4.76 -3.83
C PHE A 32 0.14 5.40 -4.72
N ALA A 33 0.87 6.39 -4.19
CA ALA A 33 2.00 7.00 -4.88
C ALA A 33 3.11 5.98 -5.14
N GLN A 34 3.46 5.15 -4.15
CA GLN A 34 4.49 4.12 -4.31
C GLN A 34 4.11 3.06 -5.33
N VAL A 35 2.86 2.59 -5.36
CA VAL A 35 2.38 1.66 -6.39
C VAL A 35 2.55 2.28 -7.79
N THR A 36 2.12 3.53 -7.95
CA THR A 36 2.23 4.24 -9.24
C THR A 36 3.69 4.38 -9.69
N LEU A 37 4.60 4.73 -8.77
CA LEU A 37 6.04 4.82 -9.05
C LEU A 37 6.68 3.47 -9.36
N ALA A 38 6.26 2.41 -8.66
CA ALA A 38 6.76 1.06 -8.86
C ALA A 38 6.38 0.49 -10.23
N LEU A 39 5.15 0.71 -10.67
CA LEU A 39 4.66 0.35 -12.01
C LEU A 39 5.42 1.08 -13.13
N LYS A 40 5.95 2.26 -12.83
CA LYS A 40 6.84 3.03 -13.72
C LYS A 40 8.32 2.71 -13.53
N HIS A 41 8.66 1.76 -12.67
CA HIS A 41 10.03 1.41 -12.31
C HIS A 41 10.88 2.62 -11.89
N ALA A 42 10.26 3.66 -11.33
CA ALA A 42 10.92 4.95 -11.06
C ALA A 42 12.17 4.78 -10.20
N HIS A 43 12.07 4.02 -9.10
CA HIS A 43 13.20 3.74 -8.20
C HIS A 43 14.30 2.90 -8.86
N ARG A 44 13.95 2.02 -9.80
CA ARG A 44 14.93 1.22 -10.54
C ARG A 44 15.72 2.11 -11.50
N PHE A 45 15.05 3.02 -12.20
CA PHE A 45 15.70 3.95 -13.12
C PHE A 45 16.52 5.00 -12.38
N GLU A 46 16.04 5.51 -11.25
CA GLU A 46 16.78 6.44 -10.39
C GLU A 46 18.13 5.83 -9.97
N ARG A 47 18.14 4.58 -9.47
CA ARG A 47 19.38 3.86 -9.16
C ARG A 47 20.26 3.61 -10.38
N ALA A 48 19.69 3.30 -11.53
CA ALA A 48 20.45 3.06 -12.76
C ALA A 48 21.16 4.34 -13.23
N VAL A 49 20.48 5.49 -13.22
CA VAL A 49 21.05 6.78 -13.59
C VAL A 49 22.21 7.15 -12.66
N ARG A 50 22.01 7.02 -11.34
CA ARG A 50 23.08 7.29 -10.36
C ARG A 50 24.31 6.42 -10.59
N ARG A 51 24.10 5.13 -10.90
CA ARG A 51 25.20 4.18 -11.13
C ARG A 51 25.93 4.43 -12.45
N LEU A 52 25.20 4.74 -13.51
CA LEU A 52 25.74 4.83 -14.87
C LEU A 52 26.24 6.24 -15.23
N GLY A 53 25.84 7.27 -14.47
CA GLY A 53 26.12 8.67 -14.79
C GLY A 53 25.41 9.18 -16.06
N ARG A 54 24.43 8.42 -16.57
CA ARG A 54 23.66 8.74 -17.78
C ARG A 54 22.29 8.07 -17.75
N PHE A 55 21.37 8.57 -18.57
CA PHE A 55 20.06 7.94 -18.76
C PHE A 55 20.20 6.61 -19.52
N PRO A 56 19.47 5.55 -19.13
CA PRO A 56 19.41 4.30 -19.87
C PRO A 56 18.71 4.50 -21.22
N SER A 57 19.15 3.82 -22.27
CA SER A 57 18.49 3.83 -23.58
C SER A 57 17.20 2.99 -23.52
N GLN A 58 16.06 3.63 -23.75
CA GLN A 58 14.73 3.00 -23.85
C GLN A 58 14.31 2.11 -22.65
N PRO A 59 14.20 2.69 -21.44
CA PRO A 59 13.68 1.94 -20.30
C PRO A 59 12.20 1.58 -20.53
N ALA A 60 11.90 0.30 -20.73
CA ALA A 60 10.53 -0.19 -20.72
C ALA A 60 10.00 -0.21 -19.28
N ALA A 61 8.81 0.37 -19.08
CA ALA A 61 8.06 0.26 -17.85
C ALA A 61 6.61 -0.09 -18.19
N PRO A 62 5.99 -1.06 -17.48
CA PRO A 62 4.61 -1.46 -17.73
C PRO A 62 3.63 -0.29 -17.64
N GLY A 63 3.85 0.62 -16.67
CA GLY A 63 2.90 1.69 -16.39
C GLY A 63 1.63 1.16 -15.73
N THR A 64 0.61 2.01 -15.65
CA THR A 64 -0.65 1.66 -14.98
C THR A 64 -1.57 0.85 -15.88
N PHE A 65 -1.66 1.19 -17.16
CA PHE A 65 -2.62 0.61 -18.11
C PHE A 65 -2.48 -0.91 -18.22
N GLY A 66 -3.52 -1.65 -17.81
CA GLY A 66 -3.59 -3.11 -17.87
C GLY A 66 -2.74 -3.83 -16.81
N SER A 67 -2.02 -3.09 -15.96
CA SER A 67 -1.24 -3.69 -14.88
C SER A 67 -2.15 -4.25 -13.78
N THR A 68 -1.72 -5.35 -13.15
CA THR A 68 -2.44 -5.95 -12.03
C THR A 68 -1.80 -5.56 -10.70
N VAL A 69 -2.60 -5.13 -9.73
CA VAL A 69 -2.18 -4.78 -8.37
C VAL A 69 -2.95 -5.64 -7.38
N GLY A 70 -2.23 -6.49 -6.64
CA GLY A 70 -2.80 -7.30 -5.57
C GLY A 70 -2.74 -6.59 -4.22
N ILE A 71 -3.85 -6.62 -3.47
CA ILE A 71 -3.94 -6.11 -2.10
C ILE A 71 -4.15 -7.29 -1.15
N LEU A 72 -3.19 -7.47 -0.23
CA LEU A 72 -3.32 -8.45 0.84
C LEU A 72 -3.86 -7.75 2.08
N SER A 73 -5.03 -8.21 2.53
CA SER A 73 -5.91 -7.59 3.52
C SER A 73 -6.61 -6.30 3.06
N LEU A 74 -7.95 -6.33 3.18
CA LEU A 74 -8.85 -5.21 3.00
C LEU A 74 -9.22 -4.60 4.35
N GLY A 75 -8.22 -4.32 5.20
CA GLY A 75 -8.39 -3.47 6.38
C GLY A 75 -8.70 -2.01 6.01
N LEU A 76 -8.64 -1.10 7.00
CA LEU A 76 -8.93 0.31 6.78
C LEU A 76 -8.05 0.95 5.68
N ILE A 77 -6.74 0.71 5.74
CA ILE A 77 -5.78 1.21 4.74
C ILE A 77 -5.98 0.51 3.39
N GLY A 78 -6.09 -0.82 3.38
CA GLY A 78 -6.24 -1.61 2.15
C GLY A 78 -7.44 -1.16 1.30
N ARG A 79 -8.58 -0.87 1.95
CA ARG A 79 -9.77 -0.31 1.28
C ARG A 79 -9.52 1.08 0.70
N LEU A 80 -8.86 1.97 1.45
CA LEU A 80 -8.52 3.32 0.98
C LEU A 80 -7.54 3.31 -0.19
N VAL A 81 -6.63 2.33 -0.22
CA VAL A 81 -5.71 2.11 -1.34
C VAL A 81 -6.47 1.57 -2.55
N ALA A 82 -7.32 0.55 -2.37
CA ALA A 82 -8.15 -0.01 -3.43
C ALA A 82 -9.01 1.06 -4.11
N GLN A 83 -9.65 1.93 -3.32
CA GLN A 83 -10.45 3.05 -3.81
C GLN A 83 -9.62 4.06 -4.61
N ARG A 84 -8.38 4.33 -4.22
CA ARG A 84 -7.50 5.23 -5.01
C ARG A 84 -7.04 4.56 -6.29
N LEU A 85 -6.68 3.28 -6.23
CA LEU A 85 -6.27 2.51 -7.41
C LEU A 85 -7.37 2.39 -8.46
N SER A 86 -8.64 2.40 -8.07
CA SER A 86 -9.76 2.41 -9.03
C SER A 86 -9.85 3.69 -9.86
N THR A 87 -9.04 4.72 -9.57
CA THR A 87 -8.91 5.92 -10.43
C THR A 87 -7.89 5.74 -11.57
N LEU A 88 -7.18 4.60 -11.60
CA LEU A 88 -6.21 4.24 -12.62
C LEU A 88 -6.72 3.03 -13.42
N ASP A 89 -6.22 2.86 -14.65
CA ASP A 89 -6.49 1.68 -15.50
C ASP A 89 -5.72 0.42 -15.05
N VAL A 90 -5.82 0.06 -13.78
CA VAL A 90 -5.22 -1.16 -13.21
C VAL A 90 -6.30 -2.18 -12.88
N ARG A 91 -5.95 -3.46 -12.97
CA ARG A 91 -6.74 -4.55 -12.41
C ARG A 91 -6.38 -4.72 -10.93
N VAL A 92 -7.29 -4.36 -10.03
CA VAL A 92 -7.11 -4.62 -8.60
C VAL A 92 -7.61 -6.02 -8.27
N LEU A 93 -6.82 -6.79 -7.54
CA LEU A 93 -7.20 -8.06 -6.91
C LEU A 93 -7.05 -7.91 -5.40
N ALA A 94 -7.87 -8.57 -4.59
CA ALA A 94 -7.68 -8.51 -3.15
C ALA A 94 -8.00 -9.82 -2.42
N ALA A 95 -7.22 -10.11 -1.40
CA ALA A 95 -7.39 -11.28 -0.55
C ALA A 95 -7.45 -10.86 0.91
N ASP A 96 -8.58 -11.12 1.57
CA ASP A 96 -8.75 -10.92 3.01
C ASP A 96 -9.56 -12.09 3.61
N PRO A 97 -9.05 -12.80 4.64
CA PRO A 97 -9.73 -13.93 5.26
C PRO A 97 -11.12 -13.61 5.83
N TYR A 98 -11.42 -12.34 6.06
CA TYR A 98 -12.68 -11.86 6.64
C TYR A 98 -13.55 -11.12 5.63
N SER A 99 -13.17 -11.08 4.35
CA SER A 99 -14.00 -10.51 3.30
C SER A 99 -15.04 -11.51 2.81
N VAL A 100 -16.28 -11.05 2.62
CA VAL A 100 -17.34 -11.82 1.97
C VAL A 100 -17.38 -11.45 0.48
N GLY A 101 -17.03 -12.41 -0.38
CA GLY A 101 -16.95 -12.23 -1.84
C GLY A 101 -15.52 -12.22 -2.39
N TRP A 102 -15.38 -12.58 -3.66
CA TRP A 102 -14.11 -12.57 -4.39
C TRP A 102 -13.82 -11.16 -4.91
N TRP A 103 -12.61 -10.67 -4.65
CA TRP A 103 -12.07 -9.38 -5.12
C TRP A 103 -10.83 -9.61 -5.98
#